data_AF-A0A1S1QIV4-F1
#
_entry.id   AF-A0A1S1QIV4-F1
#
_cell.length_a   1.000
_cell.length_b   1.000
_cell.length_c   1.000
_cell.angle_alpha   90.00
_cell.angle_beta   90.00
_cell.angle_gamma   90.00
#
_symmetry.space_group_name_H-M   'P 1'
#
loop_
_entity.id
_entity.type
_entity.pdbx_description
1 polymer ?
#
loop_
_entity_poly.entity_id
_entity_poly.type
_entity_poly.pdbx_seq_one_letter_code
_entity_poly.pdbx_strand_id
1 'polypeptide(L)'
;MGLGVRLDRAQQSRPSVAFPLAVVYKFAEDQGGYLAALIAFYGFLSLFPLLLLLVTGLGFVLAGHPDLQEQLVSSALSQFPIIGDQLRSDVRALRGSAAAVAIGVLGSIWGSLGVARALGNALDTVWAVPRRSRPNPFLARVRSFGLIGLLGLGVVLTTLLSAITTRASDLGTGLGAGLQVLAVLLGIAGNTGLILVAFRLLTVKDVSFRANLPGAALAALGWQVIQSAGTYLLQYQLQGRTQVYGLFALVLGLVTWLYLLAAVIVFAMEINSVRVGRLYPRALLTPFVDDVVLTDSDRRVYTAYAQAEQFKSFQQVDVSFDQDRPMELLHAMRTTGTCRRFRPDPVPDDVLLEAFDAARFGPQGGNRQPVRFVVVRDPEHRRALADLYLARWQPYLDERGITATPDTDHFVRTLADVPVLVVVCAKLAALHPTDTDLDRLSIVGGASVYPIVQNLCLALRGAGVATALTTLLVADEPKVAALLGIPEGYATAALLAVGYPERDFPRRLRRRPVTDLVFGESFGRPLADPEMPASPEPGR
;
A
#
# COMPACT_ATOMS: atom_id res chain seq x y z
N MET A 1 16.83 -1.57 16.60
CA MET A 1 16.35 -1.48 15.19
C MET A 1 16.47 -2.84 14.53
N GLY A 2 15.35 -3.50 14.21
CA GLY A 2 15.33 -4.80 13.56
C GLY A 2 15.90 -4.77 12.13
N LEU A 3 16.43 -5.89 11.66
CA LEU A 3 17.02 -6.08 10.33
C LEU A 3 16.10 -5.55 9.19
N GLY A 4 14.78 -5.72 9.34
CA GLY A 4 13.77 -5.27 8.38
C GLY A 4 13.80 -3.77 8.09
N VAL A 5 13.91 -2.91 9.12
CA VAL A 5 13.95 -1.45 8.96
C VAL A 5 15.22 -0.99 8.23
N ARG A 6 16.35 -1.69 8.42
CA ARG A 6 17.61 -1.39 7.74
C ARG A 6 17.56 -1.77 6.26
N LEU A 7 16.99 -2.93 5.94
CA LEU A 7 16.78 -3.38 4.57
C LEU A 7 15.79 -2.49 3.82
N ASP A 8 14.70 -2.11 4.47
CA ASP A 8 13.70 -1.19 3.93
C ASP A 8 14.34 0.15 3.56
N ARG A 9 15.08 0.80 4.49
CA ARG A 9 15.80 2.05 4.20
C ARG A 9 16.84 1.90 3.08
N ALA A 10 17.56 0.77 3.04
CA ALA A 10 18.55 0.50 2.00
C ALA A 10 17.93 0.32 0.61
N GLN A 11 16.76 -0.32 0.52
CA GLN A 11 16.00 -0.44 -0.72
C GLN A 11 15.42 0.92 -1.14
N GLN A 12 14.86 1.70 -0.21
CA GLN A 12 14.20 2.97 -0.53
C GLN A 12 15.18 4.02 -1.05
N SER A 13 16.43 3.99 -0.57
CA SER A 13 17.50 4.88 -1.04
C SER A 13 18.06 4.54 -2.44
N ARG A 14 17.69 3.38 -3.02
CA ARG A 14 18.21 2.91 -4.32
C ARG A 14 17.09 2.72 -5.33
N PRO A 15 16.87 3.68 -6.25
CA PRO A 15 15.81 3.58 -7.26
C PRO A 15 15.87 2.31 -8.12
N SER A 16 17.08 1.78 -8.37
CA SER A 16 17.28 0.54 -9.14
C SER A 16 16.71 -0.71 -8.47
N VAL A 17 16.59 -0.72 -7.14
CA VAL A 17 15.98 -1.82 -6.37
C VAL A 17 14.52 -1.50 -6.07
N ALA A 18 14.23 -0.24 -5.75
CA ALA A 18 12.89 0.20 -5.40
C ALA A 18 11.88 0.10 -6.55
N PHE A 19 12.31 0.42 -7.77
CA PHE A 19 11.43 0.40 -8.93
C PHE A 19 10.97 -1.03 -9.30
N PRO A 20 11.86 -2.03 -9.49
CA PRO A 20 11.42 -3.40 -9.76
C PRO A 20 10.57 -3.99 -8.63
N LEU A 21 10.91 -3.68 -7.36
CA LEU A 21 10.10 -4.15 -6.23
C LEU A 21 8.67 -3.59 -6.29
N ALA A 22 8.52 -2.29 -6.56
CA ALA A 22 7.21 -1.65 -6.67
C ALA A 22 6.39 -2.25 -7.82
N VAL A 23 7.01 -2.62 -8.95
CA VAL A 23 6.35 -3.32 -10.06
C VAL A 23 5.84 -4.70 -9.63
N VAL A 24 6.65 -5.48 -8.91
CA VAL A 24 6.25 -6.80 -8.42
C VAL A 24 5.12 -6.70 -7.40
N TYR A 25 5.19 -5.73 -6.48
CA TYR A 25 4.15 -5.50 -5.49
C TYR A 25 2.85 -5.09 -6.15
N LYS A 26 2.91 -4.14 -7.09
CA LYS A 26 1.72 -3.72 -7.83
C LYS A 26 1.12 -4.87 -8.64
N PHE A 27 1.93 -5.66 -9.34
CA PHE A 27 1.47 -6.84 -10.07
C PHE A 27 0.74 -7.84 -9.16
N ALA A 28 1.23 -8.05 -7.93
CA ALA A 28 0.57 -8.91 -6.95
C ALA A 28 -0.73 -8.30 -6.43
N GLU A 29 -0.72 -7.02 -6.04
CA GLU A 29 -1.87 -6.26 -5.51
C GLU A 29 -3.00 -6.14 -6.55
N ASP A 30 -2.67 -5.90 -7.82
CA ASP A 30 -3.60 -5.81 -8.95
C ASP A 30 -4.08 -7.18 -9.46
N GLN A 31 -3.68 -8.27 -8.81
CA GLN A 31 -4.05 -9.62 -9.23
C GLN A 31 -3.56 -9.93 -10.66
N GLY A 32 -2.37 -9.47 -11.03
CA GLY A 32 -1.78 -9.57 -12.36
C GLY A 32 -1.72 -11.00 -12.92
N GLY A 33 -1.52 -12.00 -12.06
CA GLY A 33 -1.61 -13.41 -12.44
C GLY A 33 -3.02 -13.82 -12.90
N TYR A 34 -4.06 -13.36 -12.22
CA TYR A 34 -5.45 -13.61 -12.62
C TYR A 34 -5.81 -12.85 -13.91
N LEU A 35 -5.31 -11.62 -14.08
CA LEU A 35 -5.47 -10.85 -15.33
C LEU A 35 -4.82 -11.58 -16.52
N ALA A 36 -3.59 -12.07 -16.35
CA ALA A 36 -2.89 -12.84 -17.36
C ALA A 36 -3.62 -14.15 -17.71
N ALA A 37 -4.12 -14.87 -16.70
CA ALA A 37 -4.91 -16.08 -16.89
C ALA A 37 -6.20 -15.82 -17.68
N LEU A 38 -6.91 -14.71 -17.41
CA LEU A 38 -8.12 -14.33 -18.13
C LEU A 38 -7.83 -14.06 -19.62
N ILE A 39 -6.75 -13.34 -19.90
CA ILE A 39 -6.31 -13.05 -21.28
C ILE A 39 -5.95 -14.36 -22.00
N ALA A 40 -5.18 -15.23 -21.34
CA ALA A 40 -4.76 -16.52 -21.90
C ALA A 40 -5.95 -17.46 -22.16
N PHE A 41 -6.93 -17.50 -21.25
CA PHE A 41 -8.15 -18.30 -21.40
C PHE A 41 -8.95 -17.88 -22.64
N TYR A 42 -9.25 -16.59 -22.81
CA TYR A 42 -9.95 -16.12 -24.00
C TYR A 42 -9.10 -16.25 -25.27
N GLY A 43 -7.77 -16.11 -25.14
CA GLY A 43 -6.83 -16.35 -26.22
C GLY A 43 -6.93 -17.78 -26.73
N PHE A 44 -6.82 -18.76 -25.82
CA PHE A 44 -6.95 -20.18 -26.12
C PHE A 44 -8.31 -20.51 -26.73
N LEU A 45 -9.40 -20.00 -26.15
CA LEU A 45 -10.75 -20.21 -26.64
C LEU A 45 -10.98 -19.64 -28.04
N SER A 46 -10.29 -18.55 -28.40
CA SER A 46 -10.37 -17.94 -29.74
C SER A 46 -9.64 -18.75 -30.82
N LEU A 47 -8.72 -19.65 -30.45
CA LEU A 47 -7.92 -20.42 -31.42
C LEU A 47 -8.76 -21.43 -32.19
N PHE A 48 -9.72 -22.13 -31.54
CA PHE A 48 -10.49 -23.17 -32.22
C PHE A 48 -11.40 -22.62 -33.32
N PRO A 49 -12.22 -21.57 -33.08
CA PRO A 49 -13.03 -20.98 -34.14
C PRO A 49 -12.16 -20.32 -35.22
N LEU A 50 -11.02 -19.73 -34.84
CA LEU A 50 -10.09 -19.13 -35.80
C LEU A 50 -9.46 -20.18 -36.71
N LEU A 51 -9.06 -21.33 -36.15
CA LEU A 51 -8.57 -22.48 -36.91
C LEU A 51 -9.67 -23.01 -37.85
N LEU A 52 -10.90 -23.17 -37.36
CA LEU A 52 -12.04 -23.60 -38.18
C LEU A 52 -12.28 -22.62 -39.33
N LEU A 53 -12.27 -21.32 -39.05
CA LEU A 53 -12.44 -20.28 -40.06
C LEU A 53 -11.31 -20.29 -41.09
N LEU A 54 -10.07 -20.44 -40.64
CA LEU A 54 -8.88 -20.54 -41.48
C LEU A 54 -8.99 -21.75 -42.42
N VAL A 55 -9.21 -22.94 -41.87
CA VAL A 55 -9.31 -24.20 -42.62
C VAL A 55 -10.48 -24.16 -43.61
N THR A 56 -11.66 -23.68 -43.18
CA THR A 56 -12.84 -23.61 -44.04
C THR A 56 -12.66 -22.54 -45.14
N GLY A 57 -12.06 -21.40 -44.81
CA GLY A 57 -11.74 -20.33 -45.77
C GLY A 57 -10.72 -20.77 -46.82
N LEU A 58 -9.66 -21.46 -46.40
CA LEU A 58 -8.71 -22.12 -47.29
C LEU A 58 -9.42 -23.13 -48.20
N GLY A 59 -10.34 -23.94 -47.66
CA GLY A 59 -11.16 -24.87 -48.46
C GLY A 59 -11.97 -24.18 -49.56
N PHE A 60 -12.51 -22.98 -49.32
CA PHE A 60 -13.19 -22.18 -50.35
C PHE A 60 -12.23 -21.57 -51.37
N VAL A 61 -11.10 -20.99 -50.92
CA VAL A 61 -10.12 -20.35 -51.81
C VAL A 61 -9.42 -21.37 -52.70
N LEU A 62 -9.16 -22.57 -52.18
CA LEU A 62 -8.47 -23.66 -52.87
C LEU A 62 -9.42 -24.61 -53.62
N ALA A 63 -10.74 -24.37 -53.58
CA ALA A 63 -11.74 -25.24 -54.19
C ALA A 63 -11.53 -25.50 -55.71
N GLY A 64 -10.75 -24.65 -56.38
CA GLY A 64 -10.37 -24.79 -57.80
C GLY A 64 -8.92 -25.23 -58.07
N HIS A 65 -8.10 -25.49 -57.03
CA HIS A 65 -6.67 -25.83 -57.16
C HIS A 65 -6.32 -27.10 -56.36
N PRO A 66 -6.68 -28.30 -56.85
CA PRO A 66 -6.49 -29.56 -56.12
C PRO A 66 -5.02 -29.85 -55.79
N ASP A 67 -4.10 -29.49 -56.69
CA ASP A 67 -2.65 -29.67 -56.49
C ASP A 67 -2.12 -28.85 -55.30
N LEU A 68 -2.62 -27.63 -55.11
CA LEU A 68 -2.26 -26.77 -53.98
C LEU A 68 -2.88 -27.26 -52.67
N GLN A 69 -4.08 -27.84 -52.72
CA GLN A 69 -4.73 -28.45 -51.57
C GLN A 69 -3.94 -29.67 -51.07
N GLU A 70 -3.44 -30.51 -51.98
CA GLU A 70 -2.62 -31.67 -51.64
C GLU A 70 -1.23 -31.26 -51.11
N GLN A 71 -0.61 -30.23 -51.68
CA GLN A 71 0.64 -29.63 -51.16
C GLN A 71 0.47 -29.04 -49.76
N LEU A 72 -0.65 -28.36 -49.49
CA LEU A 72 -0.95 -27.81 -48.16
C LEU A 72 -1.21 -28.92 -47.12
N VAL A 73 -2.00 -29.93 -47.47
CA VAL A 73 -2.28 -31.07 -46.58
C VAL A 73 -1.00 -31.84 -46.29
N SER A 74 -0.16 -32.10 -47.29
CA SER A 74 1.10 -32.82 -47.13
C SER A 74 2.18 -32.01 -46.38
N SER A 75 2.23 -30.68 -46.56
CA SER A 75 3.19 -29.79 -45.89
C SER A 75 2.77 -29.37 -44.49
N ALA A 76 1.52 -28.98 -44.28
CA ALA A 76 1.04 -28.48 -42.99
C ALA A 76 0.72 -29.61 -42.01
N LEU A 77 0.12 -30.73 -42.45
CA LEU A 77 -0.24 -31.83 -41.54
C LEU A 77 0.94 -32.75 -41.20
N SER A 78 2.00 -32.76 -42.01
CA SER A 78 3.24 -33.50 -41.67
C SER A 78 3.98 -32.89 -40.48
N GLN A 79 3.69 -31.62 -40.15
CA GLN A 79 4.25 -30.92 -38.99
C GLN A 79 3.46 -31.14 -37.69
N PHE A 80 2.29 -31.79 -37.74
CA PHE A 80 1.48 -32.11 -36.55
C PHE A 80 1.48 -33.62 -36.27
N PRO A 81 2.40 -34.13 -35.43
CA PRO A 81 2.68 -35.57 -35.26
C PRO A 81 1.54 -36.41 -34.64
N ILE A 82 0.35 -35.85 -34.42
CA ILE A 82 -0.75 -36.49 -33.65
C ILE A 82 -2.10 -36.40 -34.39
N ILE A 83 -2.39 -35.27 -35.05
CA ILE A 83 -3.69 -35.02 -35.70
C ILE A 83 -3.62 -35.26 -37.22
N GLY A 84 -2.42 -35.39 -37.79
CA GLY A 84 -2.24 -35.52 -39.24
C GLY A 84 -2.97 -36.72 -39.87
N ASP A 85 -2.99 -37.87 -39.21
CA ASP A 85 -3.66 -39.07 -39.73
C ASP A 85 -5.19 -39.03 -39.53
N GLN A 86 -5.68 -38.44 -38.44
CA GLN A 86 -7.12 -38.22 -38.20
C GLN A 86 -7.71 -37.14 -39.13
N LEU A 87 -6.97 -36.07 -39.42
CA LEU A 87 -7.35 -35.03 -40.38
C LEU A 87 -7.25 -35.52 -41.83
N ARG A 88 -6.32 -36.44 -42.16
CA ARG A 88 -6.24 -37.08 -43.49
C ARG A 88 -7.42 -38.01 -43.77
N SER A 89 -7.93 -38.73 -42.78
CA SER A 89 -9.14 -39.56 -42.97
C SER A 89 -10.40 -38.72 -43.17
N ASP A 90 -10.41 -37.50 -42.63
CA ASP A 90 -11.52 -36.55 -42.74
C ASP A 90 -11.30 -35.49 -43.83
N VAL A 91 -10.59 -35.79 -44.92
CA VAL A 91 -10.38 -34.85 -46.06
C VAL A 91 -11.71 -34.39 -46.72
N ARG A 92 -12.81 -35.12 -46.51
CA ARG A 92 -14.18 -34.64 -46.86
C ARG A 92 -14.63 -33.43 -46.03
N ALA A 93 -14.04 -33.19 -44.87
CA ALA A 93 -14.28 -32.02 -44.00
C ALA A 93 -13.66 -30.71 -44.53
N LEU A 94 -12.82 -30.77 -45.58
CA LEU A 94 -12.31 -29.59 -46.28
C LEU A 94 -13.27 -29.03 -47.33
N ARG A 95 -14.44 -29.65 -47.56
CA ARG A 95 -15.51 -29.01 -48.33
C ARG A 95 -16.03 -27.84 -47.52
N GLY A 96 -15.74 -26.62 -47.98
CA GLY A 96 -16.20 -25.38 -47.37
C GLY A 96 -17.70 -25.45 -47.05
N SER A 97 -18.04 -25.50 -45.77
CA SER A 97 -19.44 -25.48 -45.32
C SER A 97 -19.79 -24.07 -44.89
N ALA A 98 -20.83 -23.49 -45.50
CA ALA A 98 -21.32 -22.16 -45.11
C ALA A 98 -21.68 -22.10 -43.61
N ALA A 99 -22.18 -23.21 -43.04
CA ALA A 99 -22.43 -23.32 -41.61
C ALA A 99 -21.15 -23.34 -40.78
N ALA A 100 -20.09 -24.03 -41.24
CA ALA A 100 -18.79 -24.03 -40.58
C ALA A 100 -18.11 -22.65 -40.61
N VAL A 101 -18.24 -21.91 -41.73
CA VAL A 101 -17.80 -20.50 -41.81
C VAL A 101 -18.58 -19.65 -40.84
N ALA A 102 -19.92 -19.77 -40.80
CA ALA A 102 -20.74 -18.99 -39.88
C ALA A 102 -20.37 -19.25 -38.41
N ILE A 103 -20.21 -20.52 -38.03
CA ILE A 103 -19.78 -20.92 -36.67
C ILE A 103 -18.36 -20.41 -36.37
N GLY A 104 -17.44 -20.56 -37.32
CA GLY A 104 -16.06 -20.06 -37.22
C GLY A 104 -16.02 -18.54 -37.01
N VAL A 105 -16.73 -17.77 -37.85
CA VAL A 105 -16.82 -16.30 -37.74
C VAL A 105 -17.41 -15.89 -36.40
N LEU A 106 -18.58 -16.44 -36.03
CA LEU A 106 -19.25 -16.07 -34.77
C LEU A 106 -18.40 -16.43 -33.55
N GLY A 107 -17.80 -17.62 -33.54
CA GLY A 107 -16.91 -18.07 -32.47
C GLY A 107 -15.62 -17.24 -32.39
N SER A 108 -15.01 -16.89 -33.53
CA SER A 108 -13.80 -16.07 -33.57
C SER A 108 -14.08 -14.66 -33.10
N ILE A 109 -15.20 -14.05 -33.51
CA ILE A 109 -15.63 -12.74 -33.00
C ILE A 109 -15.84 -12.82 -31.50
N TRP A 110 -16.55 -13.84 -31.01
CA TRP A 110 -16.81 -13.97 -29.58
C TRP A 110 -15.52 -14.14 -28.76
N GLY A 111 -14.62 -15.03 -29.18
CA GLY A 111 -13.33 -15.26 -28.52
C GLY A 111 -12.40 -14.04 -28.57
N SER A 112 -12.28 -13.40 -29.74
CA SER A 112 -11.42 -12.21 -29.91
C SER A 112 -11.96 -10.98 -29.17
N LEU A 113 -13.28 -10.79 -29.11
CA LEU A 113 -13.91 -9.81 -28.22
C LEU A 113 -13.67 -10.13 -26.75
N GLY A 114 -13.52 -11.40 -26.39
CA GLY A 114 -13.13 -11.84 -25.05
C GLY A 114 -11.72 -11.39 -24.69
N VAL A 115 -10.75 -11.63 -25.59
CA VAL A 115 -9.34 -11.18 -25.41
C VAL A 115 -9.26 -9.66 -25.27
N ALA A 116 -9.93 -8.92 -26.16
CA ALA A 116 -9.92 -7.47 -26.12
C ALA A 116 -10.53 -6.90 -24.83
N ARG A 117 -11.61 -7.53 -24.33
CA ARG A 117 -12.22 -7.17 -23.04
C ARG A 117 -11.30 -7.50 -21.86
N ALA A 118 -10.64 -8.65 -21.89
CA ALA A 118 -9.68 -9.03 -20.85
C ALA A 118 -8.49 -8.06 -20.79
N LEU A 119 -7.94 -7.66 -21.93
CA LEU A 119 -6.88 -6.65 -22.03
C LEU A 119 -7.34 -5.27 -21.57
N GLY A 120 -8.55 -4.84 -21.99
CA GLY A 120 -9.14 -3.58 -21.55
C GLY A 120 -9.34 -3.56 -20.03
N ASN A 121 -9.88 -4.64 -19.46
CA ASN A 121 -10.03 -4.78 -18.02
C ASN A 121 -8.69 -4.77 -17.28
N ALA A 122 -7.66 -5.44 -17.82
CA ALA A 122 -6.32 -5.40 -17.25
C ALA A 122 -5.77 -3.96 -17.22
N LEU A 123 -5.90 -3.19 -18.31
CA LEU A 123 -5.48 -1.79 -18.33
C LEU A 123 -6.29 -0.92 -17.36
N ASP A 124 -7.61 -1.10 -17.28
CA ASP A 124 -8.45 -0.36 -16.34
C ASP A 124 -8.08 -0.64 -14.87
N THR A 125 -7.73 -1.89 -14.54
CA THR A 125 -7.24 -2.27 -13.21
C THR A 125 -5.85 -1.69 -12.95
N VAL A 126 -4.89 -1.90 -13.85
CA VAL A 126 -3.49 -1.46 -13.69
C VAL A 126 -3.38 0.06 -13.53
N TRP A 127 -4.21 0.82 -14.25
CA TRP A 127 -4.25 2.27 -14.15
C TRP A 127 -5.16 2.82 -13.04
N ALA A 128 -5.78 1.93 -12.25
CA ALA A 128 -6.74 2.24 -11.20
C ALA A 128 -7.85 3.18 -11.70
N VAL A 129 -8.44 2.86 -12.86
CA VAL A 129 -9.48 3.69 -13.49
C VAL A 129 -10.78 3.55 -12.70
N PRO A 130 -11.35 4.67 -12.21
CA PRO A 130 -12.65 4.69 -11.54
C PRO A 130 -13.71 3.98 -12.37
N ARG A 131 -14.52 3.10 -11.75
CA ARG A 131 -15.57 2.34 -12.46
C ARG A 131 -16.50 3.25 -13.26
N ARG A 132 -16.81 4.45 -12.74
CA ARG A 132 -17.61 5.47 -13.44
C ARG A 132 -17.00 5.98 -14.75
N SER A 133 -15.67 5.97 -14.85
CA SER A 133 -14.93 6.52 -15.99
C SER A 133 -14.62 5.45 -17.05
N ARG A 134 -14.85 4.17 -16.73
CA ARG A 134 -14.65 3.07 -17.68
C ARG A 134 -15.60 3.19 -18.87
N PRO A 135 -15.24 2.67 -20.07
CA PRO A 135 -16.02 2.86 -21.27
C PRO A 135 -17.40 2.20 -21.12
N ASN A 136 -18.43 2.85 -21.66
CA ASN A 136 -19.73 2.21 -21.76
C ASN A 136 -19.66 0.94 -22.65
N PRO A 137 -20.63 0.01 -22.56
CA PRO A 137 -20.57 -1.25 -23.30
C PRO A 137 -20.44 -1.12 -24.82
N PHE A 138 -20.92 -0.02 -25.42
CA PHE A 138 -20.81 0.22 -26.85
C PHE A 138 -19.40 0.68 -27.25
N LEU A 139 -18.85 1.67 -26.56
CA LEU A 139 -17.50 2.17 -26.81
C LEU A 139 -16.45 1.10 -26.52
N ALA A 140 -16.66 0.27 -25.49
CA ALA A 140 -15.81 -0.88 -25.19
C ALA A 140 -15.74 -1.88 -26.37
N ARG A 141 -16.89 -2.14 -27.02
CA ARG A 141 -16.95 -3.00 -28.22
C ARG A 141 -16.26 -2.37 -29.43
N VAL A 142 -16.46 -1.07 -29.67
CA VAL A 142 -15.76 -0.35 -30.76
C VAL A 142 -14.24 -0.44 -30.60
N ARG A 143 -13.74 -0.20 -29.38
CA ARG A 143 -12.31 -0.38 -29.06
C ARG A 143 -11.85 -1.82 -29.25
N SER A 144 -12.69 -2.80 -28.91
CA SER A 144 -12.38 -4.22 -29.12
C SER A 144 -12.27 -4.57 -30.60
N PHE A 145 -13.19 -4.10 -31.45
CA PHE A 145 -13.08 -4.28 -32.91
C PHE A 145 -11.85 -3.57 -33.47
N GLY A 146 -11.53 -2.37 -32.98
CA GLY A 146 -10.30 -1.67 -33.33
C GLY A 146 -9.04 -2.48 -33.00
N LEU A 147 -9.01 -3.15 -31.83
CA LEU A 147 -7.90 -4.02 -31.44
C LEU A 147 -7.81 -5.24 -32.35
N ILE A 148 -8.95 -5.88 -32.66
CA ILE A 148 -8.99 -7.05 -33.56
C ILE A 148 -8.44 -6.67 -34.94
N GLY A 149 -8.89 -5.54 -35.50
CA GLY A 149 -8.39 -5.03 -36.78
C GLY A 149 -6.90 -4.70 -36.73
N LEU A 150 -6.43 -4.07 -35.64
CA LEU A 150 -5.03 -3.76 -35.42
C LEU A 150 -4.16 -5.02 -35.37
N LEU A 151 -4.55 -6.02 -34.57
CA LEU A 151 -3.83 -7.29 -34.45
C LEU A 151 -3.85 -8.07 -35.78
N GLY A 152 -4.98 -8.09 -36.49
CA GLY A 152 -5.10 -8.71 -37.81
C GLY A 152 -4.15 -8.07 -38.83
N LEU A 153 -4.12 -6.73 -38.89
CA LEU A 153 -3.17 -6.00 -39.73
C LEU A 153 -1.72 -6.29 -39.32
N GLY A 154 -1.44 -6.36 -38.02
CA GLY A 154 -0.12 -6.74 -37.50
C GLY A 154 0.32 -8.12 -37.98
N VAL A 155 -0.57 -9.13 -37.97
CA VAL A 155 -0.26 -10.47 -38.48
C VAL A 155 0.03 -10.45 -39.97
N VAL A 156 -0.74 -9.70 -40.76
CA VAL A 156 -0.48 -9.56 -42.22
C VAL A 156 0.88 -8.90 -42.47
N LEU A 157 1.17 -7.78 -41.80
CA LEU A 157 2.43 -7.05 -41.96
C LEU A 157 3.64 -7.88 -41.54
N THR A 158 3.54 -8.59 -40.42
CA THR A 158 4.62 -9.48 -39.94
C THR A 158 4.83 -10.66 -40.88
N THR A 159 3.77 -11.26 -41.41
CA THR A 159 3.84 -12.35 -42.40
C THR A 159 4.50 -11.89 -43.70
N LEU A 160 4.13 -10.70 -44.21
CA LEU A 160 4.74 -10.10 -45.40
C LEU A 160 6.23 -9.81 -45.18
N LEU A 161 6.60 -9.26 -44.02
CA LEU A 161 8.00 -9.02 -43.66
C LEU A 161 8.78 -10.34 -43.64
N SER A 162 8.25 -11.39 -43.00
CA SER A 162 8.87 -12.71 -42.99
C SER A 162 9.04 -13.28 -44.40
N ALA A 163 8.01 -13.20 -45.25
CA ALA A 163 8.08 -13.70 -46.63
C ALA A 163 9.14 -12.99 -47.48
N ILE A 164 9.30 -11.67 -47.32
CA ILE A 164 10.34 -10.89 -47.99
C ILE A 164 11.72 -11.33 -47.49
N THR A 165 11.89 -11.53 -46.18
CA THR A 165 13.18 -11.90 -45.60
C THR A 165 13.65 -13.29 -46.06
N THR A 166 12.74 -14.26 -46.15
CA THR A 166 13.07 -15.62 -46.63
C THR A 166 13.47 -15.62 -48.10
N ARG A 167 12.78 -14.84 -48.96
CA ARG A 167 13.16 -14.74 -50.38
C ARG A 167 14.44 -13.96 -50.60
N ALA A 168 14.76 -13.01 -49.72
CA ALA A 168 16.00 -12.26 -49.79
C ALA A 168 17.23 -13.11 -49.41
N SER A 169 17.08 -14.10 -48.52
CA SER A 169 18.15 -15.07 -48.23
C SER A 169 18.44 -16.02 -49.39
N ASP A 170 17.48 -16.27 -50.27
CA ASP A 170 17.66 -17.12 -51.45
C ASP A 170 18.47 -16.44 -52.58
N LEU A 171 18.62 -15.10 -52.54
CA LEU A 171 19.33 -14.30 -53.54
C LEU A 171 20.86 -14.26 -53.36
N GLY A 172 21.43 -15.05 -52.44
CA GLY A 172 22.86 -15.36 -52.40
C GLY A 172 23.83 -14.21 -52.10
N THR A 173 23.35 -13.02 -51.71
CA THR A 173 24.25 -11.93 -51.28
C THR A 173 24.78 -12.24 -49.87
N GLY A 174 26.10 -12.14 -49.65
CA GLY A 174 26.77 -12.39 -48.36
C GLY A 174 26.37 -11.47 -47.19
N LEU A 175 25.23 -10.78 -47.31
CA LEU A 175 24.58 -9.92 -46.33
C LEU A 175 23.64 -10.68 -45.37
N GLY A 176 23.53 -12.01 -45.50
CA GLY A 176 22.50 -12.83 -44.84
C GLY A 176 22.37 -12.63 -43.33
N ALA A 177 23.49 -12.58 -42.59
CA ALA A 177 23.45 -12.38 -41.14
C ALA A 177 23.01 -10.95 -40.74
N GLY A 178 23.51 -9.93 -41.44
CA GLY A 178 23.14 -8.53 -41.18
C GLY A 178 21.67 -8.24 -41.52
N LEU A 179 21.19 -8.79 -42.63
CA LEU A 179 19.79 -8.69 -43.03
C LEU A 179 18.85 -9.40 -42.05
N GLN A 180 19.26 -10.56 -41.51
CA GLN A 180 18.50 -11.29 -40.50
C GLN A 180 18.41 -10.53 -39.18
N VAL A 181 19.51 -9.94 -38.71
CA VAL A 181 19.50 -9.07 -37.51
C VAL A 181 18.60 -7.85 -37.73
N LEU A 182 18.71 -7.19 -38.89
CA LEU A 182 17.84 -6.06 -39.24
C LEU A 182 16.36 -6.46 -39.27
N ALA A 183 16.03 -7.62 -39.84
CA ALA A 183 14.66 -8.13 -39.87
C ALA A 183 14.10 -8.38 -38.46
N VAL A 184 14.90 -8.94 -37.54
CA VAL A 184 14.50 -9.13 -36.15
C VAL A 184 14.29 -7.79 -35.46
N LEU A 185 15.19 -6.81 -35.66
CA LEU A 185 15.05 -5.47 -35.08
C LEU A 185 13.79 -4.75 -35.62
N LEU A 186 13.52 -4.85 -36.93
CA LEU A 186 12.30 -4.31 -37.54
C LEU A 186 11.04 -5.02 -37.03
N GLY A 187 11.11 -6.34 -36.82
CA GLY A 187 10.02 -7.09 -36.19
C GLY A 187 9.73 -6.64 -34.76
N ILE A 188 10.77 -6.45 -33.94
CA ILE A 188 10.63 -5.94 -32.57
C ILE A 188 10.08 -4.51 -32.58
N ALA A 189 10.56 -3.64 -33.47
CA ALA A 189 10.07 -2.28 -33.62
C ALA A 189 8.59 -2.25 -34.07
N GLY A 190 8.22 -3.09 -35.04
CA GLY A 190 6.84 -3.26 -35.50
C GLY A 190 5.90 -3.75 -34.39
N ASN A 191 6.31 -4.78 -33.65
CA ASN A 191 5.57 -5.30 -32.49
C ASN A 191 5.46 -4.27 -31.37
N THR A 192 6.53 -3.50 -31.11
CA THR A 192 6.50 -2.39 -30.16
C THR A 192 5.45 -1.36 -30.58
N GLY A 193 5.43 -0.97 -31.86
CA GLY A 193 4.42 -0.07 -32.41
C GLY A 193 3.00 -0.63 -32.27
N LEU A 194 2.80 -1.91 -32.59
CA LEU A 194 1.52 -2.60 -32.48
C LEU A 194 0.99 -2.58 -31.04
N ILE A 195 1.82 -2.97 -30.07
CA ILE A 195 1.47 -2.99 -28.64
C ILE A 195 1.21 -1.58 -28.13
N LEU A 196 2.00 -0.60 -28.58
CA LEU A 196 1.84 0.80 -28.18
C LEU A 196 0.51 1.39 -28.66
N VAL A 197 0.12 1.11 -29.90
CA VAL A 197 -1.19 1.51 -30.43
C VAL A 197 -2.31 0.75 -29.70
N ALA A 198 -2.13 -0.54 -29.39
CA ALA A 198 -3.09 -1.31 -28.62
C ALA A 198 -3.30 -0.74 -27.20
N PHE A 199 -2.22 -0.40 -26.48
CA PHE A 199 -2.29 0.25 -25.18
C PHE A 199 -2.99 1.60 -25.28
N ARG A 200 -2.70 2.40 -26.30
CA ARG A 200 -3.37 3.70 -26.48
C ARG A 200 -4.85 3.55 -26.80
N LEU A 201 -5.23 2.56 -27.61
CA LEU A 201 -6.61 2.31 -28.01
C LEU A 201 -7.48 1.87 -26.82
N LEU A 202 -6.93 1.04 -25.93
CA LEU A 202 -7.66 0.45 -24.82
C LEU A 202 -7.64 1.31 -23.55
N THR A 203 -6.53 2.01 -23.28
CA THR A 203 -6.36 2.82 -22.06
C THR A 203 -7.32 4.01 -22.06
N VAL A 204 -8.16 4.10 -21.03
CA VAL A 204 -9.10 5.22 -20.83
C VAL A 204 -8.40 6.47 -20.30
N LYS A 205 -7.47 6.27 -19.37
CA LYS A 205 -6.75 7.36 -18.70
C LYS A 205 -5.95 8.17 -19.71
N ASP A 206 -5.91 9.49 -19.52
CA ASP A 206 -5.13 10.38 -20.38
C ASP A 206 -3.63 10.23 -20.12
N VAL A 207 -3.04 9.27 -20.83
CA VAL A 207 -1.60 8.96 -20.77
C VAL A 207 -0.99 9.25 -22.15
N SER A 208 0.16 9.93 -22.16
CA SER A 208 0.85 10.29 -23.40
C SER A 208 1.42 9.06 -24.11
N PHE A 209 1.52 9.12 -25.44
CA PHE A 209 2.04 8.02 -26.26
C PHE A 209 3.46 7.60 -25.86
N ARG A 210 4.33 8.57 -25.57
CA ARG A 210 5.72 8.32 -25.12
C ARG A 210 5.80 7.71 -23.72
N ALA A 211 4.78 7.91 -22.89
CA ALA A 211 4.76 7.36 -21.55
C ALA A 211 4.58 5.83 -21.55
N ASN A 212 3.89 5.28 -22.55
CA ASN A 212 3.66 3.84 -22.69
C ASN A 212 4.76 3.07 -23.44
N LEU A 213 5.68 3.79 -24.09
CA LEU A 213 6.73 3.21 -24.94
C LEU A 213 7.63 2.21 -24.20
N PRO A 214 8.13 2.46 -22.97
CA PRO A 214 9.03 1.51 -22.31
C PRO A 214 8.36 0.15 -22.03
N GLY A 215 7.12 0.15 -21.54
CA GLY A 215 6.37 -1.09 -21.35
C GLY A 215 6.11 -1.79 -22.68
N ALA A 216 5.71 -1.08 -23.74
CA ALA A 216 5.47 -1.68 -25.04
C ALA A 216 6.74 -2.33 -25.64
N ALA A 217 7.90 -1.68 -25.50
CA ALA A 217 9.18 -2.21 -25.94
C ALA A 217 9.58 -3.47 -25.15
N LEU A 218 9.40 -3.44 -23.81
CA LEU A 218 9.66 -4.61 -22.97
C LEU A 218 8.71 -5.78 -23.28
N ALA A 219 7.44 -5.51 -23.59
CA ALA A 219 6.50 -6.54 -24.02
C ALA A 219 6.91 -7.17 -25.36
N ALA A 220 7.34 -6.36 -26.33
CA ALA A 220 7.82 -6.86 -27.62
C ALA A 220 9.11 -7.68 -27.48
N LEU A 221 10.04 -7.25 -26.62
CA LEU A 221 11.25 -8.01 -26.30
C LEU A 221 10.91 -9.33 -25.58
N GLY A 222 10.02 -9.29 -24.59
CA GLY A 222 9.56 -10.48 -23.87
C GLY A 222 8.84 -11.47 -24.78
N TRP A 223 8.03 -10.99 -25.72
CA TRP A 223 7.44 -11.80 -26.78
C TRP A 223 8.52 -12.53 -27.60
N GLN A 224 9.55 -11.81 -28.05
CA GLN A 224 10.64 -12.39 -28.85
C GLN A 224 11.41 -13.46 -28.06
N VAL A 225 11.70 -13.20 -26.78
CA VAL A 225 12.39 -14.15 -25.89
C VAL A 225 11.54 -15.41 -25.69
N ILE A 226 10.25 -15.26 -25.37
CA ILE A 226 9.33 -16.37 -25.18
C ILE A 226 9.17 -17.19 -26.46
N GLN A 227 9.03 -16.54 -27.62
CA GLN A 227 8.94 -17.22 -28.91
C GLN A 227 10.18 -18.06 -29.19
N SER A 228 11.37 -17.47 -28.99
CA SER A 228 12.66 -18.15 -29.23
C SER A 228 12.85 -19.35 -28.28
N ALA A 229 12.51 -19.17 -26.99
CA ALA A 229 12.55 -20.23 -26.00
C ALA A 229 11.54 -21.36 -26.31
N GLY A 230 10.34 -21.01 -26.78
CA GLY A 230 9.32 -21.97 -27.21
C GLY A 230 9.78 -22.82 -28.38
N THR A 231 10.38 -22.21 -29.41
CA THR A 231 10.95 -22.94 -30.55
C THR A 231 12.05 -23.91 -30.11
N TYR A 232 12.95 -23.47 -29.22
CA TYR A 232 14.01 -24.32 -28.66
C TYR A 232 13.43 -25.52 -27.87
N LEU A 233 12.42 -25.28 -27.03
CA LEU A 233 11.78 -26.31 -26.22
C LEU A 233 11.08 -27.37 -27.09
N LEU A 234 10.34 -26.94 -28.13
CA LEU A 234 9.67 -27.82 -29.09
C LEU A 234 10.67 -28.70 -29.84
N GLN A 235 11.81 -28.14 -30.25
CA GLN A 235 12.86 -28.86 -30.97
C GLN A 235 13.56 -29.92 -30.10
N TYR A 236 13.72 -29.68 -28.79
CA TYR A 236 14.48 -30.57 -27.90
C TYR A 236 13.63 -31.64 -27.18
N GLN A 237 12.34 -31.38 -26.89
CA GLN A 237 11.56 -32.24 -25.97
C GLN A 237 10.44 -33.08 -26.59
N LEU A 238 10.06 -32.85 -27.86
CA LEU A 238 8.95 -33.58 -28.49
C LEU A 238 9.36 -34.72 -29.43
N GLN A 239 10.65 -34.96 -29.65
CA GLN A 239 11.13 -35.97 -30.61
C GLN A 239 11.10 -37.44 -30.11
N GLY A 240 10.17 -37.82 -29.22
CA GLY A 240 10.13 -39.23 -28.76
C GLY A 240 9.06 -39.65 -27.75
N ARG A 241 7.94 -38.94 -27.59
CA ARG A 241 6.87 -39.32 -26.62
C ARG A 241 5.66 -39.97 -27.31
N THR A 242 5.04 -40.94 -26.62
CA THR A 242 3.83 -41.67 -27.04
C THR A 242 2.63 -40.75 -27.29
N GLN A 243 1.77 -41.14 -28.25
CA GLN A 243 0.67 -40.35 -28.84
C GLN A 243 -0.30 -39.72 -27.83
N VAL A 244 -0.61 -40.39 -26.72
CA VAL A 244 -1.57 -39.90 -25.71
C VAL A 244 -0.99 -38.78 -24.85
N TYR A 245 0.26 -38.91 -24.41
CA TYR A 245 0.93 -37.85 -23.64
C TYR A 245 1.21 -36.60 -24.48
N GLY A 246 1.30 -36.74 -25.80
CA GLY A 246 1.54 -35.64 -26.72
C GLY A 246 0.38 -34.64 -26.82
N LEU A 247 -0.89 -35.10 -26.85
CA LEU A 247 -2.04 -34.18 -26.94
C LEU A 247 -2.21 -33.35 -25.66
N PHE A 248 -2.12 -34.00 -24.49
CA PHE A 248 -2.18 -33.31 -23.21
C PHE A 248 -1.01 -32.31 -23.04
N ALA A 249 0.20 -32.71 -23.45
CA ALA A 249 1.36 -31.81 -23.43
C ALA A 249 1.21 -30.62 -24.37
N LEU A 250 0.60 -30.81 -25.55
CA LEU A 250 0.35 -29.74 -26.51
C LEU A 250 -0.65 -28.71 -25.97
N VAL A 251 -1.77 -29.16 -25.41
CA VAL A 251 -2.78 -28.25 -24.82
C VAL A 251 -2.19 -27.51 -23.61
N LEU A 252 -1.53 -28.22 -22.69
CA LEU A 252 -0.92 -27.61 -21.51
C LEU A 252 0.20 -26.64 -21.90
N GLY A 253 1.03 -27.02 -22.88
CA GLY A 253 2.11 -26.18 -23.41
C GLY A 253 1.57 -24.92 -24.07
N LEU A 254 0.51 -25.01 -24.87
CA LEU A 254 -0.14 -23.87 -25.50
C LEU A 254 -0.78 -22.93 -24.48
N VAL A 255 -1.52 -23.45 -23.50
CA VAL A 255 -2.10 -22.64 -22.42
C VAL A 255 -1.02 -21.95 -21.59
N THR A 256 0.06 -22.66 -21.25
CA THR A 256 1.21 -22.11 -20.52
C THR A 256 1.90 -21.02 -21.34
N TRP A 257 2.09 -21.25 -22.64
CA TRP A 257 2.69 -20.29 -23.55
C TRP A 257 1.86 -19.00 -23.65
N LEU A 258 0.55 -19.13 -23.85
CA LEU A 258 -0.38 -18.00 -23.86
C LEU A 258 -0.39 -17.25 -22.52
N TYR A 259 -0.32 -17.97 -21.39
CA TYR A 259 -0.22 -17.36 -20.06
C TYR A 259 1.07 -16.55 -19.89
N LEU A 260 2.22 -17.10 -20.30
CA LEU A 260 3.49 -16.38 -20.20
C LEU A 260 3.50 -15.11 -21.06
N LEU A 261 2.94 -15.18 -22.27
CA LEU A 261 2.78 -14.02 -23.15
C LEU A 261 1.87 -12.95 -22.52
N ALA A 262 0.73 -13.38 -21.96
CA ALA A 262 -0.19 -12.49 -21.27
C ALA A 262 0.46 -11.87 -20.02
N ALA A 263 1.23 -12.64 -19.25
CA ALA A 263 1.93 -12.16 -18.07
C ALA A 263 2.97 -11.09 -18.41
N VAL A 264 3.75 -11.29 -19.49
CA VAL A 264 4.69 -10.26 -20.00
C VAL A 264 3.96 -8.97 -20.37
N ILE A 265 2.81 -9.08 -21.03
CA ILE A 265 1.98 -7.92 -21.38
C ILE A 265 1.48 -7.20 -20.13
N VAL A 266 1.00 -7.93 -19.11
CA VAL A 266 0.55 -7.33 -17.84
C VAL A 266 1.71 -6.66 -17.10
N PHE A 267 2.87 -7.32 -16.98
CA PHE A 267 4.06 -6.70 -16.39
C PHE A 267 4.48 -5.42 -17.13
N ALA A 268 4.39 -5.39 -18.46
CA ALA A 268 4.64 -4.19 -19.24
C ALA A 268 3.65 -3.05 -18.93
N MET A 269 2.37 -3.37 -18.70
CA MET A 269 1.37 -2.39 -18.25
C MET A 269 1.75 -1.85 -16.86
N GLU A 270 2.17 -2.72 -15.93
CA GLU A 270 2.57 -2.33 -14.57
C GLU A 270 3.78 -1.42 -14.55
N ILE A 271 4.80 -1.72 -15.35
CA ILE A 271 6.00 -0.90 -15.51
C ILE A 271 5.63 0.52 -15.93
N ASN A 272 4.69 0.67 -16.88
CA ASN A 272 4.21 1.96 -17.31
C ASN A 272 3.45 2.69 -16.18
N SER A 273 2.55 1.98 -15.48
CA SER A 273 1.75 2.56 -14.39
C SER A 273 2.61 3.01 -13.21
N VAL A 274 3.56 2.19 -12.75
CA VAL A 274 4.50 2.52 -11.66
C VAL A 274 5.37 3.71 -12.02
N ARG A 275 5.91 3.74 -13.25
CA ARG A 275 6.79 4.82 -13.72
C ARG A 275 6.05 6.15 -13.85
N VAL A 276 4.87 6.14 -14.47
CA VAL A 276 4.08 7.35 -14.72
C VAL A 276 3.43 7.86 -13.44
N GLY A 277 2.91 6.96 -12.60
CA GLY A 277 2.31 7.29 -11.31
C GLY A 277 3.33 7.60 -10.21
N ARG A 278 4.64 7.42 -10.46
CA ARG A 278 5.71 7.54 -9.46
C ARG A 278 5.38 6.73 -8.20
N LEU A 279 5.06 5.45 -8.38
CA LEU A 279 4.58 4.56 -7.31
C LEU A 279 5.74 3.83 -6.60
N TYR A 280 6.92 4.44 -6.55
CA TYR A 280 8.13 3.93 -5.91
C TYR A 280 8.90 5.10 -5.24
N PRO A 281 9.65 4.86 -4.15
CA PRO A 281 9.81 3.60 -3.44
C PRO A 281 8.58 3.23 -2.60
N ARG A 282 8.42 1.94 -2.30
CA ARG A 282 7.36 1.35 -1.46
C ARG A 282 7.99 0.80 -0.18
N ALA A 283 7.28 0.83 0.94
CA ALA A 283 7.73 0.15 2.13
C ALA A 283 7.75 -1.38 1.93
N LEU A 284 8.80 -2.04 2.43
CA LEU A 284 9.06 -3.46 2.18
C LEU A 284 8.05 -4.38 2.85
N LEU A 285 7.56 -4.00 4.03
CA LEU A 285 6.70 -4.85 4.85
C LEU A 285 5.20 -4.58 4.65
N THR A 286 4.82 -3.57 3.86
CA THR A 286 3.42 -3.17 3.65
C THR A 286 2.51 -4.30 3.21
N PRO A 287 2.93 -5.23 2.33
CA PRO A 287 2.07 -6.36 1.96
C PRO A 287 1.90 -7.44 3.04
N PHE A 288 2.68 -7.38 4.13
CA PHE A 288 2.82 -8.49 5.08
C PHE A 288 2.41 -8.16 6.52
N VAL A 289 2.46 -6.89 6.93
CA VAL A 289 2.13 -6.45 8.30
C VAL A 289 1.43 -5.10 8.31
N ASP A 290 0.58 -4.87 9.31
CA ASP A 290 -0.18 -3.61 9.47
C ASP A 290 0.63 -2.49 10.14
N ASP A 291 1.64 -2.84 10.95
CA ASP A 291 2.50 -1.88 11.66
C ASP A 291 3.67 -1.43 10.78
N VAL A 292 3.37 -0.56 9.81
CA VAL A 292 4.34 -0.01 8.86
C VAL A 292 4.15 1.48 8.66
N VAL A 293 5.25 2.22 8.53
CA VAL A 293 5.20 3.62 8.11
C VAL A 293 5.04 3.66 6.58
N LEU A 294 3.87 4.12 6.12
CA LEU A 294 3.57 4.19 4.69
C LEU A 294 4.40 5.29 4.02
N THR A 295 5.07 4.95 2.91
CA THR A 295 5.68 5.96 2.04
C THR A 295 4.60 6.75 1.28
N ASP A 296 4.96 7.91 0.72
CA ASP A 296 4.04 8.67 -0.15
C ASP A 296 3.55 7.84 -1.35
N SER A 297 4.37 6.90 -1.83
CA SER A 297 4.01 6.00 -2.92
C SER A 297 3.00 4.94 -2.47
N ASP A 298 3.12 4.42 -1.25
CA ASP A 298 2.13 3.53 -0.65
C ASP A 298 0.77 4.22 -0.58
N ARG A 299 0.77 5.44 -0.04
CA ARG A 299 -0.41 6.29 0.11
C ARG A 299 -1.07 6.58 -1.24
N ARG A 300 -0.30 6.93 -2.28
CA ARG A 300 -0.82 7.17 -3.64
C ARG A 300 -1.54 5.95 -4.23
N VAL A 301 -0.96 4.76 -4.08
CA VAL A 301 -1.55 3.52 -4.61
C VAL A 301 -2.82 3.15 -3.86
N TYR A 302 -2.79 3.12 -2.53
CA TYR A 302 -3.98 2.77 -1.73
C TYR A 302 -5.11 3.78 -1.94
N THR A 303 -4.77 5.05 -2.07
CA THR A 303 -5.74 6.08 -2.46
C THR A 303 -6.32 5.79 -3.85
N ALA A 304 -5.47 5.46 -4.83
CA ALA A 304 -5.92 5.13 -6.18
C ALA A 304 -6.84 3.90 -6.21
N TYR A 305 -6.58 2.87 -5.40
CA TYR A 305 -7.46 1.70 -5.30
C TYR A 305 -8.83 2.03 -4.71
N ALA A 306 -8.88 2.80 -3.62
CA ALA A 306 -10.14 3.25 -3.06
C ALA A 306 -10.93 4.12 -4.06
N GLN A 307 -10.25 5.02 -4.78
CA GLN A 307 -10.88 5.86 -5.80
C GLN A 307 -11.31 5.07 -7.05
N ALA A 308 -10.64 3.96 -7.37
CA ALA A 308 -11.01 3.08 -8.48
C ALA A 308 -12.41 2.47 -8.29
N GLU A 309 -12.85 2.30 -7.04
CA GLU A 309 -14.17 1.77 -6.67
C GLU A 309 -15.31 2.81 -6.73
N GLN A 310 -15.07 4.02 -7.24
CA GLN A 310 -16.14 4.99 -7.49
C GLN A 310 -17.10 4.53 -8.60
N PHE A 311 -18.37 4.27 -8.25
CA PHE A 311 -19.42 3.81 -9.17
C PHE A 311 -20.21 4.95 -9.82
N LYS A 312 -20.36 6.10 -9.14
CA LYS A 312 -21.22 7.20 -9.59
C LYS A 312 -20.43 8.50 -9.74
N SER A 313 -20.85 9.36 -10.65
CA SER A 313 -20.20 10.67 -10.90
C SER A 313 -20.28 11.63 -9.71
N PHE A 314 -21.34 11.52 -8.90
CA PHE A 314 -21.56 12.29 -7.69
C PHE A 314 -20.98 11.62 -6.43
N GLN A 315 -20.39 10.42 -6.55
CA GLN A 315 -19.76 9.74 -5.42
C GLN A 315 -18.35 10.33 -5.20
N GLN A 316 -18.12 10.85 -3.99
CA GLN A 316 -16.81 11.27 -3.53
C GLN A 316 -16.22 10.17 -2.64
N VAL A 317 -14.93 9.91 -2.80
CA VAL A 317 -14.18 8.94 -1.98
C VAL A 317 -12.93 9.66 -1.49
N ASP A 318 -12.95 10.00 -0.21
CA ASP A 318 -11.82 10.60 0.51
C ASP A 318 -11.10 9.51 1.29
N VAL A 319 -9.77 9.52 1.21
CA VAL A 319 -8.91 8.49 1.81
C VAL A 319 -7.98 9.19 2.79
N SER A 320 -8.05 8.79 4.06
CA SER A 320 -7.18 9.25 5.14
C SER A 320 -6.55 8.05 5.85
N PHE A 321 -5.30 8.17 6.26
CA PHE A 321 -4.60 7.14 7.03
C PHE A 321 -4.54 7.59 8.50
N ASP A 322 -4.89 6.73 9.45
CA ASP A 322 -4.95 7.10 10.89
C ASP A 322 -3.59 7.52 11.47
N GLN A 323 -2.48 7.18 10.81
CA GLN A 323 -1.15 7.73 11.11
C GLN A 323 -1.07 9.25 11.01
N ASP A 324 -2.00 9.88 10.29
CA ASP A 324 -2.10 11.34 10.13
C ASP A 324 -3.22 11.94 10.98
N ARG A 325 -4.04 11.14 11.68
CA ARG A 325 -5.09 11.70 12.53
C ARG A 325 -4.50 12.10 13.88
N PRO A 326 -4.59 13.38 14.28
CA PRO A 326 -4.35 13.73 15.67
C PRO A 326 -5.26 12.88 16.53
N MET A 327 -4.70 12.30 17.61
CA MET A 327 -5.45 11.45 18.52
C MET A 327 -6.75 12.15 18.93
N GLU A 328 -7.87 11.44 18.78
CA GLU A 328 -9.17 11.98 19.15
C GLU A 328 -9.16 12.42 20.61
N LEU A 329 -9.66 13.63 20.89
CA LEU A 329 -9.50 14.28 22.19
C LEU A 329 -10.10 13.45 23.33
N LEU A 330 -11.30 12.90 23.17
CA LEU A 330 -11.94 12.07 24.19
C LEU A 330 -11.14 10.79 24.43
N HIS A 331 -10.59 10.18 23.40
CA HIS A 331 -9.68 9.05 23.51
C HIS A 331 -8.43 9.42 24.31
N ALA A 332 -7.77 10.54 24.00
CA ALA A 332 -6.62 11.02 24.76
C ALA A 332 -6.99 11.23 26.24
N MET A 333 -8.08 11.93 26.53
CA MET A 333 -8.55 12.20 27.89
C MET A 333 -8.89 10.92 28.67
N ARG A 334 -9.45 9.89 28.00
CA ARG A 334 -9.88 8.64 28.65
C ARG A 334 -8.78 7.58 28.74
N THR A 335 -7.66 7.75 28.03
CA THR A 335 -6.55 6.79 27.98
C THR A 335 -5.20 7.34 28.47
N THR A 336 -5.10 8.63 28.77
CA THR A 336 -3.89 9.20 29.40
C THR A 336 -3.81 8.79 30.87
N GLY A 337 -3.10 7.69 31.13
CA GLY A 337 -2.82 7.19 32.48
C GLY A 337 -1.40 7.50 32.94
N THR A 338 -1.17 7.35 34.25
CA THR A 338 0.16 7.44 34.85
C THR A 338 1.01 6.23 34.42
N CYS A 339 2.10 6.48 33.70
CA CYS A 339 3.08 5.45 33.39
C CYS A 339 4.09 5.28 34.53
N ARG A 340 4.56 4.06 34.76
CA ARG A 340 5.50 3.72 35.84
C ARG A 340 6.72 2.94 35.33
N ARG A 341 6.78 2.67 34.03
CA ARG A 341 7.82 1.86 33.37
C ARG A 341 8.12 2.46 32.00
N PHE A 342 9.33 2.98 31.86
CA PHE A 342 9.77 3.76 30.70
C PHE A 342 10.90 3.05 29.99
N ARG A 343 10.89 3.08 28.67
CA ARG A 343 12.03 2.66 27.85
C ARG A 343 13.14 3.71 27.94
N PRO A 344 14.41 3.32 27.72
CA PRO A 344 15.54 4.25 27.73
C PRO A 344 15.63 5.11 26.46
N ASP A 345 14.72 4.94 25.48
CA ASP A 345 14.74 5.72 24.24
C ASP A 345 14.66 7.24 24.54
N PRO A 346 15.51 8.07 23.93
CA PRO A 346 15.43 9.51 24.10
C PRO A 346 14.13 10.06 23.50
N VAL A 347 13.54 11.07 24.14
CA VAL A 347 12.40 11.82 23.58
C VAL A 347 12.97 12.95 22.70
N PRO A 348 12.59 13.01 21.40
CA PRO A 348 13.06 14.06 20.49
C PRO A 348 12.68 15.48 20.92
N ASP A 349 13.51 16.46 20.57
CA ASP A 349 13.31 17.88 20.93
C ASP A 349 12.07 18.48 20.27
N ASP A 350 11.81 18.15 19.01
CA ASP A 350 10.64 18.59 18.25
C ASP A 350 9.33 18.10 18.90
N VAL A 351 9.29 16.84 19.33
CA VAL A 351 8.15 16.27 20.07
C VAL A 351 7.90 17.01 21.38
N LEU A 352 8.96 17.31 22.15
CA LEU A 352 8.82 18.05 23.41
C LEU A 352 8.34 19.48 23.14
N LEU A 353 8.94 20.18 22.18
CA LEU A 353 8.59 21.56 21.84
C LEU A 353 7.15 21.68 21.35
N GLU A 354 6.69 20.78 20.48
CA GLU A 354 5.30 20.73 20.02
C GLU A 354 4.34 20.48 21.18
N ALA A 355 4.69 19.55 22.09
CA ALA A 355 3.87 19.28 23.26
C ALA A 355 3.81 20.47 24.23
N PHE A 356 4.91 21.20 24.43
CA PHE A 356 4.91 22.43 25.22
C PHE A 356 4.15 23.58 24.54
N ASP A 357 4.24 23.70 23.21
CA ASP A 357 3.47 24.68 22.44
C ASP A 357 1.96 24.43 22.56
N ALA A 358 1.52 23.17 22.50
CA ALA A 358 0.13 22.82 22.77
C ALA A 358 -0.23 23.06 24.26
N ALA A 359 0.65 22.71 25.19
CA ALA A 359 0.43 22.86 26.62
C ALA A 359 0.13 24.31 27.02
N ARG A 360 0.85 25.29 26.46
CA ARG A 360 0.79 26.71 26.87
C ARG A 360 -0.59 27.35 26.76
N PHE A 361 -1.52 26.74 26.02
CA PHE A 361 -2.92 27.15 25.93
C PHE A 361 -3.78 26.70 27.13
N GLY A 362 -3.18 26.03 28.12
CA GLY A 362 -3.85 25.75 29.39
C GLY A 362 -4.24 27.05 30.11
N PRO A 363 -5.48 27.16 30.64
CA PRO A 363 -5.95 28.39 31.27
C PRO A 363 -5.12 28.75 32.51
N GLN A 364 -4.79 30.03 32.63
CA GLN A 364 -4.03 30.59 33.76
C GLN A 364 -4.74 31.88 34.22
N GLY A 365 -4.88 32.06 35.54
CA GLY A 365 -5.71 33.12 36.13
C GLY A 365 -5.32 34.53 35.65
N GLY A 366 -6.27 35.27 35.09
CA GLY A 366 -6.03 36.59 34.50
C GLY A 366 -5.03 36.59 33.34
N ASN A 367 -4.79 35.43 32.71
CA ASN A 367 -3.77 35.21 31.68
C ASN A 367 -2.35 35.64 32.09
N ARG A 368 -2.03 35.60 33.40
CA ARG A 368 -0.72 36.05 33.93
C ARG A 368 0.45 35.12 33.61
N GLN A 369 0.15 33.90 33.16
CA GLN A 369 1.12 32.89 32.70
C GLN A 369 2.29 32.63 33.70
N PRO A 370 2.02 32.33 34.99
CA PRO A 370 3.05 32.17 36.01
C PRO A 370 3.93 30.92 35.86
N VAL A 371 3.49 29.92 35.10
CA VAL A 371 4.12 28.59 35.06
C VAL A 371 5.41 28.59 34.24
N ARG A 372 6.44 27.89 34.73
CA ARG A 372 7.70 27.62 34.03
C ARG A 372 8.02 26.13 34.12
N PHE A 373 8.73 25.61 33.12
CA PHE A 373 9.15 24.22 33.06
C PHE A 373 10.68 24.15 32.98
N VAL A 374 11.30 23.30 33.78
CA VAL A 374 12.72 22.97 33.68
C VAL A 374 12.83 21.53 33.19
N VAL A 375 13.31 21.35 31.95
CA VAL A 375 13.49 20.04 31.31
C VAL A 375 14.87 19.50 31.65
N VAL A 376 14.92 18.45 32.46
CA VAL A 376 16.14 17.82 32.99
C VAL A 376 16.41 16.51 32.24
N ARG A 377 17.47 16.51 31.43
CA ARG A 377 17.96 15.33 30.68
C ARG A 377 19.35 14.89 31.12
N ASP A 378 20.11 15.82 31.70
CA ASP A 378 21.43 15.55 32.21
C ASP A 378 21.40 14.39 33.23
N PRO A 379 22.21 13.33 33.03
CA PRO A 379 22.18 12.14 33.89
C PRO A 379 22.49 12.43 35.36
N GLU A 380 23.37 13.40 35.65
CA GLU A 380 23.74 13.73 37.03
C GLU A 380 22.59 14.43 37.75
N HIS A 381 21.98 15.43 37.10
CA HIS A 381 20.81 16.11 37.66
C HIS A 381 19.62 15.16 37.81
N ARG A 382 19.36 14.26 36.83
CA ARG A 382 18.29 13.25 36.95
C ARG A 382 18.52 12.31 38.13
N ARG A 383 19.76 11.84 38.33
CA ARG A 383 20.11 11.00 39.49
C ARG A 383 19.94 11.74 40.81
N ALA A 384 20.41 12.99 40.91
CA ALA A 384 20.25 13.80 42.10
C ALA A 384 18.76 14.05 42.46
N LEU A 385 17.91 14.33 41.47
CA LEU A 385 16.46 14.46 41.68
C LEU A 385 15.83 13.13 42.12
N ALA A 386 16.26 12.01 41.53
CA ALA A 386 15.78 10.68 41.91
C ALA A 386 16.18 10.29 43.33
N ASP A 387 17.40 10.63 43.77
CA ASP A 387 17.87 10.35 45.13
C ASP A 387 17.07 11.16 46.17
N LEU A 388 16.79 12.44 45.90
CA LEU A 388 15.90 13.26 46.73
C LEU A 388 14.49 12.65 46.81
N TYR A 389 13.95 12.22 45.67
CA TYR A 389 12.64 11.57 45.61
C TYR A 389 12.61 10.27 46.44
N LEU A 390 13.61 9.41 46.25
CA LEU A 390 13.72 8.11 46.92
C LEU A 390 13.85 8.29 48.44
N ALA A 391 14.62 9.29 48.90
CA ALA A 391 14.77 9.60 50.32
C ALA A 391 13.43 9.98 50.99
N ARG A 392 12.47 10.53 50.24
CA ARG A 392 11.13 10.85 50.73
C ARG A 392 10.13 9.72 50.67
N TRP A 393 10.44 8.65 49.94
CA TRP A 393 9.48 7.61 49.63
C TRP A 393 9.03 6.82 50.85
N GLN A 394 9.97 6.24 51.61
CA GLN A 394 9.62 5.44 52.79
C GLN A 394 8.93 6.28 53.88
N PRO A 395 9.44 7.47 54.28
CA PRO A 395 8.75 8.33 55.24
C PRO A 395 7.31 8.68 54.82
N TYR A 396 7.09 8.96 53.52
CA TYR A 396 5.76 9.25 53.00
C TYR A 396 4.80 8.06 53.12
N LEU A 397 5.26 6.84 52.85
CA LEU A 397 4.46 5.63 53.01
C LEU A 397 4.07 5.42 54.48
N ASP A 398 5.04 5.59 55.38
CA ASP A 398 4.87 5.41 56.82
C ASP A 398 3.88 6.44 57.40
N GLU A 399 4.05 7.73 57.08
CA GLU A 399 3.15 8.81 57.50
C GLU A 399 1.70 8.62 57.03
N ARG A 400 1.52 8.02 55.85
CA ARG A 400 0.21 7.77 55.25
C ARG A 400 -0.39 6.42 55.63
N GLY A 401 0.39 5.53 56.26
CA GLY A 401 -0.03 4.17 56.58
C GLY A 401 -0.39 3.33 55.35
N ILE A 402 0.29 3.54 54.22
CA ILE A 402 0.03 2.85 52.95
C ILE A 402 1.22 2.00 52.51
N THR A 403 0.95 0.93 51.76
CA THR A 403 1.98 0.05 51.20
C THR A 403 2.18 0.33 49.71
N ALA A 404 3.44 0.39 49.27
CA ALA A 404 3.77 0.55 47.86
C ALA A 404 3.31 -0.66 47.02
N THR A 405 2.73 -0.39 45.85
CA THR A 405 2.54 -1.44 44.84
C THR A 405 3.85 -1.75 44.13
N PRO A 406 4.04 -2.97 43.57
CA PRO A 406 5.28 -3.33 42.87
C PRO A 406 5.65 -2.36 41.74
N ASP A 407 4.67 -1.87 40.97
CA ASP A 407 4.92 -0.89 39.91
C ASP A 407 5.30 0.48 40.45
N THR A 408 4.75 0.91 41.60
CA THR A 408 5.11 2.21 42.20
C THR A 408 6.48 2.16 42.84
N ASP A 409 6.80 1.09 43.57
CA ASP A 409 8.13 0.91 44.16
C ASP A 409 9.21 0.81 43.07
N HIS A 410 8.94 0.09 41.97
CA HIS A 410 9.82 0.06 40.81
C HIS A 410 10.07 1.45 40.24
N PHE A 411 9.00 2.21 39.94
CA PHE A 411 9.10 3.56 39.38
C PHE A 411 9.97 4.49 40.22
N VAL A 412 9.83 4.44 41.55
CA VAL A 412 10.62 5.30 42.44
C VAL A 412 12.11 4.92 42.40
N ARG A 413 12.43 3.62 42.35
CA ARG A 413 13.82 3.14 42.30
C ARG A 413 14.48 3.34 40.95
N THR A 414 13.71 3.40 39.87
CA THR A 414 14.21 3.59 38.50
C THR A 414 13.95 4.99 37.94
N LEU A 415 13.59 5.96 38.80
CA LEU A 415 13.25 7.32 38.37
C LEU A 415 14.40 8.00 37.61
N ALA A 416 15.66 7.71 37.99
CA ALA A 416 16.85 8.23 37.31
C ALA A 416 16.99 7.72 35.87
N ASP A 417 16.40 6.57 35.55
CA ASP A 417 16.49 5.94 34.23
C ASP A 417 15.50 6.55 33.22
N VAL A 418 14.48 7.26 33.70
CA VAL A 418 13.49 7.94 32.84
C VAL A 418 14.17 9.02 32.01
N PRO A 419 14.10 9.00 30.67
CA PRO A 419 14.94 9.82 29.78
C PRO A 419 14.78 11.34 29.99
N VAL A 420 13.61 11.79 30.44
CA VAL A 420 13.32 13.20 30.70
C VAL A 420 12.56 13.35 32.02
N LEU A 421 13.06 14.22 32.90
CA LEU A 421 12.33 14.71 34.07
C LEU A 421 11.99 16.18 33.88
N VAL A 422 10.74 16.58 34.08
CA VAL A 422 10.32 17.98 33.98
C VAL A 422 9.90 18.49 35.35
N VAL A 423 10.62 19.49 35.86
CA VAL A 423 10.24 20.19 37.10
C VAL A 423 9.32 21.35 36.73
N VAL A 424 8.10 21.31 37.24
CA VAL A 424 7.09 22.35 37.04
C VAL A 424 7.24 23.38 38.14
N CYS A 425 7.40 24.64 37.76
CA CYS A 425 7.56 25.77 38.66
C CYS A 425 6.48 26.82 38.42
N ALA A 426 6.21 27.67 39.41
CA ALA A 426 5.30 28.79 39.27
C ALA A 426 5.84 30.04 39.97
N LYS A 427 5.73 31.19 39.30
CA LYS A 427 6.05 32.50 39.89
C LYS A 427 4.99 32.89 40.91
N LEU A 428 5.34 32.91 42.19
CA LEU A 428 4.40 33.13 43.30
C LEU A 428 3.66 34.47 43.17
N ALA A 429 4.36 35.55 42.84
CA ALA A 429 3.76 36.88 42.69
C ALA A 429 2.75 37.01 41.54
N ALA A 430 2.70 36.05 40.61
CA ALA A 430 1.75 36.02 39.52
C ALA A 430 0.63 34.98 39.75
N LEU A 431 0.69 34.22 40.84
CA LEU A 431 -0.43 33.42 41.34
C LEU A 431 -1.33 34.32 42.19
N HIS A 432 -2.64 34.26 41.94
CA HIS A 432 -3.65 34.97 42.73
C HIS A 432 -4.68 33.97 43.28
N PRO A 433 -4.28 33.10 44.23
CA PRO A 433 -5.24 32.32 45.00
C PRO A 433 -6.17 33.27 45.76
N THR A 434 -7.46 32.99 45.75
CA THR A 434 -8.49 33.78 46.43
C THR A 434 -8.93 33.17 47.75
N ASP A 435 -8.26 32.10 48.19
CA ASP A 435 -8.62 31.33 49.38
C ASP A 435 -7.49 31.27 50.43
N THR A 436 -6.48 32.14 50.30
CA THR A 436 -5.35 32.19 51.23
C THR A 436 -5.75 32.56 52.66
N ASP A 437 -6.84 33.32 52.79
CA ASP A 437 -7.31 33.81 54.09
C ASP A 437 -8.29 32.84 54.76
N LEU A 438 -8.58 31.69 54.13
CA LEU A 438 -9.42 30.66 54.72
C LEU A 438 -8.55 29.72 55.58
N ASP A 439 -9.04 29.36 56.77
CA ASP A 439 -8.37 28.43 57.70
C ASP A 439 -8.48 26.96 57.22
N ARG A 440 -7.94 26.70 56.03
CA ARG A 440 -7.84 25.38 55.39
C ARG A 440 -6.70 25.38 54.37
N LEU A 441 -6.34 24.19 53.88
CA LEU A 441 -5.44 24.08 52.73
C LEU A 441 -6.01 24.86 51.53
N SER A 442 -5.19 25.71 50.90
CA SER A 442 -5.56 26.38 49.65
C SER A 442 -5.78 25.36 48.53
N ILE A 443 -6.96 25.38 47.92
CA ILE A 443 -7.36 24.50 46.82
C ILE A 443 -7.23 25.23 45.49
N VAL A 444 -7.38 26.57 45.47
CA VAL A 444 -7.33 27.34 44.21
C VAL A 444 -5.91 27.74 43.79
N GLY A 445 -4.91 27.64 44.68
CA GLY A 445 -3.51 27.98 44.35
C GLY A 445 -2.91 27.19 43.18
N GLY A 446 -3.35 25.95 42.97
CA GLY A 446 -2.93 25.12 41.83
C GLY A 446 -3.68 25.37 40.51
N ALA A 447 -4.72 26.23 40.52
CA ALA A 447 -5.63 26.39 39.38
C ALA A 447 -4.97 26.97 38.12
N SER A 448 -3.85 27.70 38.27
CA SER A 448 -3.06 28.18 37.13
C SER A 448 -1.94 27.22 36.71
N VAL A 449 -1.70 26.14 37.47
CA VAL A 449 -0.59 25.21 37.23
C VAL A 449 -1.07 23.93 36.59
N TYR A 450 -2.04 23.25 37.20
CA TYR A 450 -2.41 21.91 36.76
C TYR A 450 -3.13 21.84 35.40
N PRO A 451 -3.89 22.86 34.92
CA PRO A 451 -4.46 22.80 33.57
C PRO A 451 -3.41 22.73 32.45
N ILE A 452 -2.37 23.56 32.54
CA ILE A 452 -1.26 23.55 31.57
C ILE A 452 -0.45 22.25 31.66
N VAL A 453 -0.22 21.72 32.87
CA VAL A 453 0.43 20.41 33.05
C VAL A 453 -0.43 19.28 32.46
N GLN A 454 -1.75 19.32 32.64
CA GLN A 454 -2.66 18.34 32.07
C GLN A 454 -2.65 18.39 30.53
N ASN A 455 -2.63 19.59 29.94
CA ASN A 455 -2.49 19.73 28.49
C ASN A 455 -1.17 19.14 27.99
N LEU A 456 -0.07 19.33 28.73
CA LEU A 456 1.22 18.72 28.40
C LEU A 456 1.13 17.19 28.39
N CYS A 457 0.50 16.58 29.39
CA CYS A 457 0.29 15.13 29.43
C CYS A 457 -0.53 14.63 28.23
N LEU A 458 -1.58 15.35 27.83
CA LEU A 458 -2.44 15.00 26.69
C LEU A 458 -1.70 15.17 25.35
N ALA A 459 -0.93 16.24 25.19
CA ALA A 459 -0.15 16.47 23.98
C ALA A 459 0.94 15.41 23.80
N LEU A 460 1.68 15.08 24.88
CA LEU A 460 2.65 13.99 24.89
C LEU A 460 2.00 12.64 24.58
N ARG A 461 0.80 12.37 25.13
CA ARG A 461 0.02 11.17 24.80
C ARG A 461 -0.27 11.08 23.29
N GLY A 462 -0.64 12.19 22.66
CA GLY A 462 -0.88 12.29 21.22
C GLY A 462 0.34 11.90 20.39
N ALA A 463 1.54 12.22 20.87
CA ALA A 463 2.82 11.84 20.26
C ALA A 463 3.33 10.44 20.67
N GLY A 464 2.52 9.64 21.38
CA GLY A 464 2.92 8.31 21.87
C GLY A 464 3.93 8.34 23.04
N VAL A 465 4.13 9.49 23.67
CA VAL A 465 4.99 9.67 24.83
C VAL A 465 4.16 9.57 26.12
N ALA A 466 4.64 8.80 27.09
CA ALA A 466 3.95 8.59 28.34
C ALA A 466 4.45 9.53 29.44
N THR A 467 3.61 9.76 30.45
CA THR A 467 3.89 10.70 31.54
C THR A 467 3.54 10.12 32.91
N ALA A 468 4.27 10.54 33.95
CA ALA A 468 3.92 10.31 35.35
C ALA A 468 4.04 11.60 36.16
N LEU A 469 2.91 12.17 36.57
CA LEU A 469 2.86 13.36 37.42
C LEU A 469 2.93 12.95 38.89
N THR A 470 3.82 13.58 39.65
CA THR A 470 3.97 13.39 41.10
C THR A 470 4.35 14.71 41.78
N THR A 471 3.97 14.85 43.06
CA THR A 471 4.25 16.05 43.87
C THR A 471 5.13 15.75 45.08
N LEU A 472 5.59 14.49 45.26
CA LEU A 472 6.37 14.11 46.45
C LEU A 472 7.65 14.93 46.60
N LEU A 473 8.31 15.24 45.48
CA LEU A 473 9.56 15.99 45.45
C LEU A 473 9.42 17.46 45.87
N VAL A 474 8.19 18.02 45.87
CA VAL A 474 7.93 19.40 46.30
C VAL A 474 8.32 19.59 47.78
N ALA A 475 8.30 18.53 48.59
CA ALA A 475 8.76 18.59 49.99
C ALA A 475 10.25 18.92 50.16
N ASP A 476 11.07 18.78 49.11
CA ASP A 476 12.48 19.16 49.07
C ASP A 476 12.73 20.38 48.16
N GLU A 477 11.71 21.24 47.97
CA GLU A 477 11.80 22.44 47.12
C GLU A 477 13.10 23.24 47.27
N PRO A 478 13.62 23.56 48.47
CA PRO A 478 14.87 24.32 48.59
C PRO A 478 16.08 23.62 47.96
N LYS A 479 16.15 22.28 48.06
CA LYS A 479 17.24 21.49 47.47
C LYS A 479 17.09 21.40 45.95
N VAL A 480 15.86 21.24 45.46
CA VAL A 480 15.56 21.22 44.03
C VAL A 480 15.87 22.58 43.39
N ALA A 481 15.50 23.68 44.07
CA ALA A 481 15.77 25.03 43.62
C ALA A 481 17.28 25.32 43.54
N ALA A 482 18.04 24.91 44.57
CA ALA A 482 19.50 25.03 44.55
C ALA A 482 20.13 24.18 43.43
N LEU A 483 19.69 22.93 43.25
CA LEU A 483 20.21 22.03 42.23
C LEU A 483 19.98 22.53 40.81
N LEU A 484 18.81 23.11 40.53
CA LEU A 484 18.40 23.53 39.17
C LEU A 484 18.54 25.03 38.92
N GLY A 485 19.08 25.79 39.87
CA GLY A 485 19.23 27.24 39.77
C GLY A 485 17.89 27.99 39.63
N ILE A 486 16.84 27.53 40.32
CA ILE A 486 15.52 28.18 40.30
C ILE A 486 15.62 29.50 41.08
N PRO A 487 15.24 30.65 40.48
CA PRO A 487 15.38 31.95 41.14
C PRO A 487 14.38 32.15 42.28
N GLU A 488 14.69 33.08 43.19
CA GLU A 488 13.77 33.50 44.24
C GLU A 488 12.41 33.98 43.70
N GLY A 489 11.35 33.77 44.46
CA GLY A 489 9.98 34.10 44.08
C GLY A 489 9.31 33.07 43.15
N TYR A 490 9.99 31.96 42.83
CA TYR A 490 9.42 30.79 42.19
C TYR A 490 9.32 29.63 43.18
N ALA A 491 8.23 28.88 43.10
CA ALA A 491 8.03 27.63 43.85
C ALA A 491 7.91 26.46 42.87
N THR A 492 8.32 25.28 43.32
CA THR A 492 8.09 24.00 42.64
C THR A 492 6.67 23.54 42.89
N ALA A 493 6.03 22.97 41.86
CA ALA A 493 4.64 22.54 41.93
C ALA A 493 4.46 21.05 41.64
N ALA A 494 5.29 20.47 40.77
CA ALA A 494 5.25 19.05 40.44
C ALA A 494 6.55 18.59 39.77
N LEU A 495 6.75 17.28 39.76
CA LEU A 495 7.68 16.57 38.89
C LEU A 495 6.87 15.75 37.88
N LEU A 496 7.26 15.82 36.62
CA LEU A 496 6.71 14.99 35.55
C LEU A 496 7.82 14.10 34.97
N ALA A 497 7.68 12.79 35.11
CA ALA A 497 8.50 11.82 34.40
C ALA A 497 7.96 11.64 32.98
N VAL A 498 8.83 11.76 31.96
CA VAL A 498 8.44 11.78 30.53
C VAL A 498 9.32 10.81 29.74
N GLY A 499 8.69 9.91 28.97
CA GLY A 499 9.39 8.94 28.14
C GLY A 499 8.45 7.97 27.42
N TYR A 500 8.99 7.17 26.50
CA TYR A 500 8.19 6.13 25.84
C TYR A 500 7.90 4.98 26.83
N PRO A 501 6.67 4.45 26.88
CA PRO A 501 6.34 3.42 27.84
C PRO A 501 6.91 2.05 27.41
N GLU A 502 7.31 1.21 28.37
CA GLU A 502 7.70 -0.18 28.08
C GLU A 502 6.51 -1.07 27.69
N ARG A 503 5.32 -0.72 28.21
CA ARG A 503 4.05 -1.39 27.98
C ARG A 503 3.14 -0.50 27.16
N ASP A 504 2.20 -1.11 26.44
CA ASP A 504 1.18 -0.35 25.71
C ASP A 504 0.38 0.59 26.62
N PHE A 505 -0.10 1.69 26.05
CA PHE A 505 -0.99 2.61 26.74
C PHE A 505 -2.30 1.92 27.18
N PRO A 506 -2.88 2.34 28.32
CA PRO A 506 -4.11 1.73 28.79
C PRO A 506 -5.25 2.03 27.82
N ARG A 507 -5.97 0.98 27.39
CA ARG A 507 -7.14 1.14 26.50
C ARG A 507 -8.37 1.68 27.21
N ARG A 508 -8.45 1.52 28.54
CA ARG A 508 -9.55 2.02 29.38
C ARG A 508 -9.06 2.30 30.79
N LEU A 509 -9.33 3.49 31.31
CA LEU A 509 -9.10 3.82 32.72
C LEU A 509 -10.36 3.55 33.54
N ARG A 510 -10.19 3.03 34.77
CA ARG A 510 -11.27 2.87 35.73
C ARG A 510 -11.49 4.19 36.49
N ARG A 511 -12.74 4.65 36.57
CA ARG A 511 -13.18 5.85 37.30
C ARG A 511 -14.52 5.55 37.98
N ARG A 512 -14.87 6.33 39.00
CA ARG A 512 -16.23 6.29 39.59
C ARG A 512 -17.27 6.71 38.54
N PRO A 513 -18.52 6.25 38.65
CA PRO A 513 -19.63 6.73 37.84
C PRO A 513 -19.74 8.27 37.86
N VAL A 514 -20.17 8.87 36.76
CA VAL A 514 -20.39 10.32 36.66
C VAL A 514 -21.45 10.80 37.66
N THR A 515 -22.45 9.96 37.95
CA THR A 515 -23.52 10.22 38.92
C THR A 515 -23.03 10.41 40.36
N ASP A 516 -21.83 9.92 40.69
CA ASP A 516 -21.24 10.09 42.02
C ASP A 516 -20.52 11.44 42.17
N LEU A 517 -20.27 12.13 41.05
CA LEU A 517 -19.42 13.32 40.96
C LEU A 517 -20.20 14.57 40.56
N VAL A 518 -21.34 14.41 39.89
CA VAL A 518 -22.08 15.51 39.27
C VAL A 518 -23.48 15.61 39.86
N PHE A 519 -23.77 16.77 40.44
CA PHE A 519 -25.05 17.10 41.08
C PHE A 519 -25.70 18.28 40.36
N GLY A 520 -27.02 18.31 40.27
CA GLY A 520 -27.80 19.43 39.72
C GLY A 520 -28.23 20.40 40.81
N GLU A 521 -28.03 21.70 40.61
CA GLU A 521 -28.40 22.82 41.50
C GLU A 521 -27.74 22.83 42.90
N SER A 522 -27.71 21.71 43.61
CA SER A 522 -27.24 21.58 45.00
C SER A 522 -26.51 20.25 45.23
N PHE A 523 -25.56 20.22 46.16
CA PHE A 523 -24.79 19.02 46.47
C PHE A 523 -25.70 17.83 46.85
N GLY A 524 -25.46 16.66 46.25
CA GLY A 524 -26.25 15.45 46.47
C GLY A 524 -27.52 15.32 45.62
N ARG A 525 -27.99 16.37 44.95
CA ARG A 525 -29.15 16.30 44.05
C ARG A 525 -28.73 15.76 42.68
N PRO A 526 -29.38 14.73 42.11
CA PRO A 526 -29.04 14.22 40.78
C PRO A 526 -29.13 15.29 39.68
N LEU A 527 -28.22 15.24 38.69
CA LEU A 527 -28.23 16.19 37.56
C LEU A 527 -29.41 15.96 36.59
N ALA A 528 -29.81 14.70 36.39
CA ALA A 528 -30.91 14.32 35.52
C ALA A 528 -31.94 13.50 36.30
N ASP A 529 -33.21 13.60 35.91
CA ASP A 529 -34.26 12.73 36.45
C ASP A 529 -33.95 11.26 36.11
N PRO A 530 -34.18 10.32 37.04
CA PRO A 530 -33.85 8.91 36.87
C PRO A 530 -34.57 8.20 35.71
N GLU A 531 -35.54 8.86 35.05
CA GLU A 531 -36.30 8.33 33.91
C GLU A 531 -35.72 8.70 32.53
N MET A 532 -34.66 9.50 32.46
CA MET A 532 -33.99 9.75 31.19
C MET A 532 -33.12 8.54 30.78
N PRO A 533 -33.26 8.02 29.55
CA PRO A 533 -32.42 6.91 29.08
C PRO A 533 -30.95 7.33 29.09
N ALA A 534 -30.12 6.52 29.75
CA ALA A 534 -28.67 6.71 29.77
C ALA A 534 -28.15 6.88 28.34
N SER A 535 -27.28 7.87 28.14
CA SER A 535 -26.60 8.08 26.86
C SER A 535 -25.97 6.77 26.39
N PRO A 536 -26.15 6.36 25.12
CA PRO A 536 -25.59 5.10 24.65
C PRO A 536 -24.07 5.10 24.87
N GLU A 537 -23.56 4.07 25.55
CA GLU A 537 -22.12 3.83 25.60
C GLU A 537 -21.60 3.78 24.15
N PRO A 538 -20.57 4.55 23.78
CA PRO A 538 -20.02 4.46 22.44
C PRO A 538 -19.34 3.11 22.27
N GLY A 539 -19.97 2.25 21.46
CA GLY A 539 -19.37 1.17 20.66
C GLY A 539 -18.64 0.06 21.42
N ARG A 540 -19.24 -1.14 21.46
CA ARG A 540 -18.53 -2.39 21.68
C ARG A 540 -17.61 -2.74 20.52
#